data_AF-A0A3D1A300-F1
#
_entry.id   AF-A0A3D1A300-F1
#
_cell.length_a   1.000
_cell.length_b   1.000
_cell.length_c   1.000
_cell.angle_alpha   90.00
_cell.angle_beta   90.00
_cell.angle_gamma   90.00
#
_symmetry.space_group_name_H-M   'P 1'
#
loop_
_entity.id
_entity.type
_entity.pdbx_description
1 polymer ?
#
loop_
_entity_poly.entity_id
_entity_poly.type
_entity_poly.pdbx_seq_one_letter_code
_entity_poly.pdbx_strand_id
1 'polypeptide(L)' 'MGKYLNPEKHKDELIMLALSDKASFNTIRQRFDLSEADLKLFMKRWLKPGSYKAWRVRVSRFRKRRSTYKRD' A
#
# COMPACT_ATOMS: atom_id res chain seq x y z
N MET A 1 -18.29 -0.05 -17.05
CA MET A 1 -17.03 -0.71 -16.66
C MET A 1 -16.46 0.02 -15.47
N GLY A 2 -16.16 -0.67 -14.37
CA GLY A 2 -15.75 -0.03 -13.11
C GLY A 2 -14.44 0.73 -13.26
N LYS A 3 -14.40 1.96 -12.75
CA LYS A 3 -13.23 2.87 -12.72
C LYS A 3 -12.00 2.32 -11.97
N TYR A 4 -12.11 1.16 -11.32
CA TYR A 4 -11.09 0.58 -10.45
C TYR A 4 -10.75 -0.86 -10.85
N LEU A 5 -9.47 -1.22 -10.69
CA LEU A 5 -8.99 -2.59 -10.86
C LEU A 5 -9.45 -3.47 -9.69
N ASN A 6 -9.78 -4.73 -9.99
CA ASN A 6 -10.09 -5.72 -8.97
C ASN A 6 -8.78 -6.18 -8.28
N PRO A 7 -8.63 -5.99 -6.96
CA PRO A 7 -7.41 -6.36 -6.21
C PRO A 7 -7.02 -7.84 -6.29
N GLU A 8 -8.01 -8.75 -6.33
CA GLU A 8 -7.77 -10.19 -6.38
C GLU A 8 -7.28 -10.63 -7.77
N LYS A 9 -7.85 -10.05 -8.83
CA LYS A 9 -7.42 -10.32 -10.22
C LYS A 9 -6.06 -9.71 -10.55
N HIS A 10 -5.71 -8.59 -9.91
CA HIS A 10 -4.48 -7.83 -10.16
C HIS A 10 -3.55 -7.82 -8.93
N LYS A 11 -3.54 -8.92 -8.16
CA LYS A 11 -2.82 -9.00 -6.88
C LYS A 11 -1.34 -8.67 -7.00
N ASP A 12 -0.68 -9.13 -8.06
CA ASP A 12 0.77 -8.94 -8.24
C ASP A 12 1.06 -7.45 -8.47
N GLU A 13 0.22 -6.77 -9.23
CA GLU A 13 0.30 -5.33 -9.45
C GLU A 13 0.08 -4.54 -8.14
N LEU A 14 -0.93 -4.92 -7.36
CA LEU A 14 -1.20 -4.28 -6.08
C LEU A 14 -0.04 -4.48 -5.10
N ILE A 15 0.54 -5.68 -5.05
CA ILE A 15 1.71 -5.98 -4.21
C ILE A 15 2.93 -5.17 -4.69
N MET A 16 3.20 -5.14 -6.00
CA MET A 16 4.30 -4.35 -6.58
C MET A 16 4.16 -2.86 -6.23
N LEU A 17 2.96 -2.30 -6.39
CA LEU A 17 2.69 -0.91 -6.01
C LEU A 17 2.87 -0.69 -4.51
N ALA A 18 2.32 -1.57 -3.66
CA ALA A 18 2.41 -1.42 -2.21
C ALA A 18 3.85 -1.59 -1.66
N LEU A 19 4.72 -2.31 -2.37
CA LEU A 19 6.13 -2.47 -2.02
C LEU A 19 7.02 -1.34 -2.56
N SER A 20 6.53 -0.55 -3.52
CA SER A 20 7.29 0.53 -4.16
C SER A 20 7.38 1.78 -3.27
N ASP A 21 8.59 2.27 -3.04
CA ASP A 21 8.81 3.55 -2.35
C ASP A 21 8.31 4.77 -3.15
N LYS A 22 8.04 4.60 -4.45
CA LYS A 22 7.53 5.65 -5.34
C LYS A 22 6.01 5.73 -5.35
N ALA A 23 5.30 4.70 -4.92
CA ALA A 23 3.83 4.68 -4.90
C ALA A 23 3.29 5.25 -3.58
N SER A 24 2.26 6.10 -3.67
CA SER A 24 1.54 6.59 -2.49
C SER A 24 0.29 5.75 -2.24
N PHE A 25 -0.22 5.75 -1.00
CA PHE A 25 -1.53 5.16 -0.71
C PHE A 25 -2.66 5.79 -1.53
N ASN A 26 -2.55 7.08 -1.87
CA ASN A 26 -3.53 7.74 -2.73
C ASN A 26 -3.52 7.15 -4.15
N THR A 27 -2.34 6.85 -4.70
CA THR A 27 -2.20 6.18 -6.01
C THR A 27 -2.88 4.83 -6.00
N ILE A 28 -2.68 4.05 -4.92
CA ILE A 28 -3.33 2.73 -4.76
C ILE A 28 -4.85 2.89 -4.65
N ARG A 29 -5.33 3.87 -3.87
CA ARG A 29 -6.77 4.17 -3.75
C ARG A 29 -7.40 4.59 -5.07
N GLN A 30 -6.73 5.43 -5.86
CA GLN A 30 -7.22 5.85 -7.16
C GLN A 30 -7.34 4.69 -8.15
N ARG A 31 -6.49 3.66 -8.02
CA ARG A 31 -6.46 2.52 -8.94
C ARG A 31 -7.32 1.34 -8.50
N PHE A 32 -7.43 1.07 -7.20
CA PHE A 32 -8.08 -0.12 -6.64
C PHE A 32 -9.23 0.18 -5.66
N ASP A 33 -9.47 1.46 -5.35
CA ASP A 33 -10.43 1.92 -4.33
C ASP A 33 -10.23 1.34 -2.92
N LEU A 34 -8.98 0.99 -2.60
CA LEU A 34 -8.64 0.45 -1.28
C LEU A 34 -8.28 1.56 -0.31
N SER A 35 -8.85 1.48 0.91
CA SER A 35 -8.35 2.26 2.03
C SER A 35 -6.98 1.73 2.48
N GLU A 36 -6.27 2.52 3.28
CA GLU A 36 -5.00 2.10 3.89
C GLU A 36 -5.19 0.87 4.80
N ALA A 37 -6.38 0.70 5.40
CA ALA A 37 -6.72 -0.45 6.25
C ALA A 37 -6.95 -1.71 5.40
N ASP A 38 -7.73 -1.60 4.32
CA ASP A 38 -8.02 -2.71 3.42
C ASP A 38 -6.74 -3.21 2.74
N LEU A 39 -5.88 -2.28 2.30
CA LEU A 39 -4.58 -2.64 1.75
C LEU A 39 -3.71 -3.39 2.76
N LYS A 40 -3.73 -3.01 4.05
CA LYS A 40 -2.96 -3.73 5.08
C LYS A 40 -3.49 -5.15 5.30
N LEU A 41 -4.81 -5.35 5.25
CA LEU A 41 -5.42 -6.67 5.34
C LEU A 41 -5.07 -7.52 4.12
N PHE A 42 -5.17 -6.93 2.92
CA PHE A 42 -4.78 -7.57 1.68
C PHE A 42 -3.30 -8.02 1.71
N MET A 43 -2.39 -7.11 2.05
CA MET A 43 -0.96 -7.42 2.15
C MET A 43 -0.66 -8.49 3.20
N LYS A 44 -1.40 -8.52 4.32
CA LYS A 44 -1.26 -9.56 5.36
C LYS A 44 -1.66 -10.94 4.84
N ARG A 45 -2.66 -11.01 3.96
CA ARG A 45 -3.15 -12.24 3.34
C ARG A 45 -2.14 -12.84 2.37
N TRP A 46 -1.47 -11.99 1.59
CA TRP A 46 -0.65 -12.44 0.45
C TRP A 46 0.85 -12.51 0.71
N LEU A 47 1.38 -11.72 1.64
CA LEU A 47 2.79 -11.78 1.99
C LEU A 47 3.08 -12.84 3.05
N LYS A 48 4.26 -13.44 2.97
CA LYS A 48 4.82 -14.23 4.07
C LYS A 48 4.91 -13.36 5.34
N PRO A 49 4.77 -13.94 6.55
CA PRO A 49 4.77 -13.16 7.80
C PRO A 49 5.98 -12.23 7.98
N GLY A 50 7.19 -12.71 7.65
CA GLY A 50 8.41 -11.89 7.71
C GLY A 50 8.40 -10.72 6.71
N SER A 51 7.95 -10.97 5.48
CA SER A 51 7.81 -9.93 4.44
C SER A 51 6.77 -8.89 4.83
N TYR A 52 5.64 -9.31 5.41
CA TYR A 52 4.61 -8.41 5.93
C TYR A 52 5.16 -7.52 7.06
N LYS A 53 5.91 -8.11 8.02
CA LYS A 53 6.55 -7.36 9.10
C LYS A 53 7.53 -6.31 8.55
N ALA A 54 8.38 -6.69 7.60
CA ALA A 54 9.33 -5.76 6.97
C ALA A 54 8.62 -4.62 6.22
N TRP A 55 7.56 -4.92 5.48
CA TRP A 55 6.73 -3.91 4.81
C TRP A 55 6.09 -2.94 5.80
N ARG A 56 5.55 -3.42 6.93
CA ARG A 56 4.98 -2.58 7.99
C ARG A 56 5.99 -1.62 8.60
N VAL A 57 7.25 -2.06 8.80
CA VAL A 57 8.33 -1.19 9.25
C VAL A 57 8.61 -0.09 8.23
N ARG A 58 8.67 -0.41 6.92
CA ARG A 58 8.84 0.59 5.86
C ARG A 58 7.70 1.61 5.82
N VAL A 59 6.45 1.16 5.89
CA VAL A 59 5.27 2.04 5.94
C VAL A 59 5.33 3.01 7.13
N SER A 60 5.73 2.53 8.30
CA SER A 60 5.89 3.38 9.50
C SER A 60 6.97 4.45 9.30
N ARG A 61 8.14 4.07 8.77
CA ARG A 61 9.23 5.01 8.44
C ARG A 61 8.78 6.05 7.39
N PHE A 62 8.01 5.63 6.40
CA PHE A 62 7.50 6.51 5.35
C PHE A 62 6.51 7.56 5.88
N ARG A 63 5.62 7.18 6.81
CA ARG A 63 4.71 8.13 7.48
C ARG A 63 5.48 9.19 8.29
N LYS A 64 6.53 8.78 9.01
CA LYS A 64 7.39 9.71 9.77
C LYS A 64 8.08 10.73 8.85
N ARG A 65 8.55 10.32 7.67
CA ARG A 65 9.15 11.23 6.67
C ARG A 65 8.15 12.26 6.11
N ARG A 66 6.86 11.91 6.00
CA ARG A 66 5.83 12.82 5.49
C ARG A 66 5.28 13.78 6.53
N SER A 67 5.25 13.41 7.81
CA SER A 67 4.83 14.34 8.87
C SER A 67 5.82 15.49 9.06
N THR A 68 7.08 15.31 8.67
CA THR A 68 8.13 16.34 8.78
C THR A 68 8.11 17.38 7.65
N TYR A 69 7.18 17.32 6.69
CA TYR A 69 7.11 18.26 5.55
C TYR A 69 5.90 19.22 5.60
N LYS A 70 5.24 19.33 6.76
CA LYS A 70 4.17 20.31 7.03
C LYS A 70 4.40 21.06 8.36
N ARG A 71 5.66 21.35 8.66
CA ARG A 71 6.04 22.36 9.65
C ARG A 71 6.92 23.35 8.90
N ASP A 72 6.29 24.29 8.22
CA ASP A 72 6.76 25.63 7.83
C ASP A 72 5.64 26.30 7.02
#